data_AF-A0A3M2BD10-F1
#
_entry.id   AF-A0A3M2BD10-F1
#
_cell.length_a   1.000
_cell.length_b   1.000
_cell.length_c   1.000
_cell.angle_alpha   90.00
_cell.angle_beta   90.00
_cell.angle_gamma   90.00
#
_symmetry.space_group_name_H-M   'P 1'
#
loop_
_entity.id
_entity.type
_entity.pdbx_description
1 polymer ?
#
loop_
_entity_poly.entity_id
_entity_poly.type
_entity_poly.pdbx_seq_one_letter_code
_entity_poly.pdbx_strand_id
1 'polypeptide(L)'
;MSVIKRIGSRGRMPGNSSKFKPGILDVNVAKISPEIEAELRKVHQVFNELGQEFTTKERKKILRKGAEILRDEIRTQAPVSERVHYRYSTPKLVKNIRAPKGKGVRVASYEPGNLSRSIKVLNYKRSKDLFVGPKKAKRNPQGNFAGRRADGYYAHWVEYGVPSRGIPATPFVRPAVAAAKGAVKDAVVQEARKAVDQLLKKRGIK
;
A
#
# COMPACT_ATOMS: atom_id res chain seq x y z
N MET A 1 -45.09 30.89 33.47
CA MET A 1 -43.94 31.80 33.29
C MET A 1 -42.82 31.04 32.60
N SER A 2 -42.22 31.68 31.59
CA SER A 2 -40.98 31.39 30.87
C SER A 2 -40.88 30.17 29.93
N VAL A 3 -40.72 30.54 28.66
CA VAL A 3 -40.38 29.80 27.45
C VAL A 3 -38.90 29.44 27.41
N ILE A 4 -38.52 28.21 27.00
CA ILE A 4 -37.25 27.98 26.29
C ILE A 4 -37.48 27.02 25.10
N LYS A 5 -36.92 27.45 23.95
CA LYS A 5 -37.14 27.05 22.56
C LYS A 5 -36.59 25.67 22.16
N ARG A 6 -37.22 25.09 21.14
CA ARG A 6 -36.65 24.07 20.21
C ARG A 6 -35.43 24.62 19.48
N ILE A 7 -34.39 23.80 19.29
CA ILE A 7 -33.41 23.72 18.18
C ILE A 7 -32.79 22.31 18.36
N GLY A 8 -32.52 21.45 17.40
CA GLY A 8 -32.46 21.53 15.95
C GLY A 8 -31.91 20.19 15.43
N SER A 9 -32.29 19.85 14.21
CA SER A 9 -31.99 18.64 13.46
C SER A 9 -30.51 18.21 13.43
N ARG A 10 -30.30 16.89 13.37
CA ARG A 10 -29.05 16.19 13.02
C ARG A 10 -28.37 16.85 11.80
N GLY A 11 -27.37 17.69 12.06
CA GLY A 11 -26.49 18.22 11.04
C GLY A 11 -25.59 17.11 10.49
N ARG A 12 -25.67 16.87 9.18
CA ARG A 12 -24.63 16.14 8.45
C ARG A 12 -23.29 16.83 8.72
N MET A 13 -22.28 16.06 9.12
CA MET A 13 -20.90 16.49 9.19
C MET A 13 -20.54 17.24 7.88
N PRO A 14 -20.04 18.49 7.94
CA PRO A 14 -19.60 19.19 6.76
C PRO A 14 -18.45 18.41 6.12
N GLY A 15 -18.61 18.08 4.85
CA GLY A 15 -17.53 17.51 4.05
C GLY A 15 -16.32 18.43 4.11
N ASN A 16 -15.20 17.89 4.59
CA ASN A 16 -13.91 18.56 4.57
C ASN A 16 -13.42 18.58 3.12
N SER A 17 -13.98 19.46 2.30
CA SER A 17 -13.34 19.92 1.07
C SER A 17 -12.18 20.80 1.52
N SER A 18 -11.01 20.20 1.72
CA SER A 18 -9.78 20.96 1.92
C SER A 18 -9.63 21.87 0.70
N LYS A 19 -9.91 23.15 0.92
CA LYS A 19 -9.63 24.25 0.00
C LYS A 19 -8.14 24.16 -0.33
N PHE A 20 -7.82 23.57 -1.47
CA PHE A 20 -6.57 23.82 -2.14
C PHE A 20 -6.49 25.34 -2.29
N LYS A 21 -5.54 25.98 -1.62
CA LYS A 21 -5.15 27.35 -1.96
C LYS A 21 -4.30 27.22 -3.22
N PRO A 22 -4.77 27.66 -4.41
CA PRO A 22 -3.89 27.77 -5.56
C PRO A 22 -2.94 28.93 -5.27
N GLY A 23 -1.77 28.61 -4.73
CA GLY A 23 -0.71 29.56 -4.47
C GLY A 23 0.36 29.44 -5.54
N ILE A 24 0.53 30.53 -6.29
CA ILE A 24 1.63 30.83 -7.22
C ILE A 24 1.45 30.21 -8.62
N LEU A 25 0.53 30.82 -9.37
CA LEU A 25 0.73 31.28 -10.74
C LEU A 25 -0.36 32.33 -11.00
N ASP A 26 -0.20 33.54 -10.44
CA ASP A 26 -0.96 34.72 -10.89
C ASP A 26 -0.39 35.15 -12.24
N VAL A 27 -0.61 34.31 -13.26
CA VAL A 27 -0.55 34.76 -14.63
C VAL A 27 -1.80 35.60 -14.78
N ASN A 28 -1.64 36.89 -15.06
CA ASN A 28 -2.75 37.77 -15.40
C ASN A 28 -3.37 37.25 -16.70
N VAL A 29 -4.37 36.35 -16.59
CA VAL A 29 -5.07 35.75 -17.73
C VAL A 29 -6.09 36.75 -18.28
N ALA A 30 -5.60 37.94 -18.62
CA ALA A 30 -6.37 38.93 -19.34
C ALA A 30 -6.52 38.44 -20.78
N LYS A 31 -7.65 37.78 -21.06
CA LYS A 31 -8.14 37.32 -22.37
C LYS A 31 -7.14 36.42 -23.12
N ILE A 32 -7.10 35.14 -22.75
CA ILE A 32 -6.61 34.09 -23.66
C ILE A 32 -7.43 34.21 -24.95
N SER A 33 -6.76 34.31 -26.11
CA SER A 33 -7.47 34.32 -27.38
C SER A 33 -8.23 32.99 -27.55
N PRO A 34 -9.43 32.99 -28.14
CA PRO A 34 -10.21 31.76 -28.33
C PRO A 34 -9.43 30.66 -29.08
N GLU A 35 -8.43 31.06 -29.87
CA GLU A 35 -7.49 30.18 -30.56
C GLU A 35 -6.59 29.42 -29.57
N ILE A 36 -5.95 30.11 -28.61
CA ILE A 36 -5.11 29.48 -27.59
C ILE A 36 -5.95 28.55 -26.70
N GLU A 37 -7.18 28.93 -26.36
CA GLU A 37 -8.07 28.07 -25.58
C GLU A 37 -8.43 26.78 -26.36
N ALA A 38 -8.68 26.90 -27.67
CA ALA A 38 -8.94 25.76 -28.53
C ALA A 38 -7.72 24.83 -28.65
N GLU A 39 -6.50 25.38 -28.73
CA GLU A 39 -5.27 24.57 -28.71
C GLU A 39 -5.06 23.87 -27.37
N LEU A 40 -5.30 24.56 -26.25
CA LEU A 40 -5.16 23.98 -24.92
C LEU A 40 -6.12 22.79 -24.71
N ARG A 41 -7.36 22.91 -25.23
CA ARG A 41 -8.34 21.83 -25.21
C ARG A 41 -7.88 20.62 -26.02
N LYS A 42 -7.28 20.83 -27.20
CA LYS A 42 -6.70 19.74 -28.02
C LYS A 42 -5.56 19.03 -27.28
N VAL A 43 -4.66 19.79 -26.67
CA VAL A 43 -3.55 19.24 -25.87
C VAL A 43 -4.08 18.42 -24.69
N HIS A 44 -5.05 18.95 -23.94
CA HIS A 44 -5.71 18.23 -22.86
C HIS A 44 -6.38 16.94 -23.32
N GLN A 45 -7.03 16.96 -24.49
CA GLN A 45 -7.66 15.79 -25.07
C GLN A 45 -6.61 14.71 -25.39
N VAL A 46 -5.51 15.08 -26.04
CA VAL A 46 -4.40 14.15 -26.33
C VAL A 46 -3.82 13.55 -25.04
N PHE A 47 -3.64 14.35 -23.99
CA PHE A 47 -3.18 13.84 -22.69
C PHE A 47 -4.17 12.87 -22.05
N ASN A 48 -5.47 13.15 -22.12
CA ASN A 48 -6.50 12.26 -21.60
C ASN A 48 -6.54 10.94 -22.36
N GLU A 49 -6.44 10.97 -23.69
CA GLU A 49 -6.38 9.78 -24.53
C GLU A 49 -5.13 8.95 -24.24
N LEU A 50 -3.95 9.57 -24.17
CA LEU A 50 -2.70 8.92 -23.79
C LEU A 50 -2.80 8.26 -22.40
N GLY A 51 -3.47 8.90 -21.45
CA GLY A 51 -3.72 8.36 -20.12
C GLY A 51 -4.59 7.09 -20.13
N GLN A 52 -5.54 6.99 -21.05
CA GLN A 52 -6.44 5.84 -21.19
C GLN A 52 -5.79 4.66 -21.92
N GLU A 53 -4.78 4.91 -22.76
CA GLU A 53 -4.07 3.86 -23.48
C GLU A 53 -3.23 2.95 -22.58
N PHE A 54 -2.86 3.42 -21.38
CA PHE A 54 -2.09 2.62 -20.45
C PHE A 54 -2.88 1.38 -20.00
N THR A 55 -2.46 0.23 -20.50
CA THR A 55 -2.98 -1.05 -20.06
C THR A 55 -2.64 -1.31 -18.59
N THR A 56 -3.41 -2.18 -17.95
CA THR A 56 -3.09 -2.63 -16.57
C THR A 56 -1.70 -3.25 -16.47
N LYS A 57 -1.21 -3.87 -17.56
CA LYS A 57 0.11 -4.49 -17.63
C LYS A 57 1.22 -3.42 -17.62
N GLU A 58 1.06 -2.36 -18.41
CA GLU A 58 2.02 -1.25 -18.46
C GLU A 58 2.04 -0.47 -17.15
N ARG A 59 0.88 -0.17 -16.57
CA ARG A 59 0.82 0.48 -15.25
C ARG A 59 1.56 -0.32 -14.19
N LYS A 60 1.38 -1.65 -14.16
CA LYS A 60 2.13 -2.53 -13.26
C LYS A 60 3.62 -2.63 -13.60
N LYS A 61 4.01 -2.45 -14.87
CA LYS A 61 5.42 -2.39 -15.27
C LYS A 61 6.08 -1.13 -14.71
N ILE A 62 5.43 0.03 -14.87
CA ILE A 62 5.87 1.33 -14.34
C ILE A 62 6.03 1.26 -12.82
N LEU A 63 5.03 0.73 -12.11
CA LEU A 63 5.06 0.66 -10.64
C LEU A 63 6.08 -0.34 -10.08
N ARG A 64 6.60 -1.28 -10.89
CA ARG A 64 7.39 -2.41 -10.39
C ARG A 64 8.69 -1.96 -9.75
N LYS A 65 9.40 -1.01 -10.35
CA LYS A 65 10.70 -0.55 -9.83
C LYS A 65 10.53 0.14 -8.47
N GLY A 66 9.55 1.02 -8.34
CA GLY A 66 9.20 1.63 -7.06
C GLY A 66 8.78 0.60 -6.01
N ALA A 67 7.98 -0.40 -6.41
CA ALA A 67 7.56 -1.48 -5.50
C ALA A 67 8.73 -2.35 -5.01
N GLU A 68 9.77 -2.56 -5.83
CA GLU A 68 10.99 -3.29 -5.45
C GLU A 68 11.82 -2.51 -4.42
N ILE A 69 12.00 -1.20 -4.62
CA ILE A 69 12.67 -0.33 -3.67
C ILE A 69 11.97 -0.38 -2.31
N LEU A 70 10.65 -0.18 -2.30
CA LEU A 70 9.86 -0.24 -1.07
C LEU A 70 9.93 -1.63 -0.40
N ARG A 71 9.91 -2.70 -1.19
CA ARG A 71 10.03 -4.08 -0.68
C ARG A 71 11.35 -4.25 0.07
N ASP A 72 12.44 -3.78 -0.51
CA ASP A 72 13.77 -3.97 0.06
C ASP A 72 13.94 -3.11 1.32
N GLU A 73 13.39 -1.89 1.34
CA GLU A 73 13.37 -1.06 2.55
C GLU A 73 12.58 -1.72 3.69
N ILE A 74 11.37 -2.22 3.40
CA ILE A 74 10.55 -2.93 4.40
C ILE A 74 11.29 -4.18 4.91
N ARG A 75 12.08 -4.85 4.06
CA ARG A 75 12.88 -6.03 4.48
C ARG A 75 14.01 -5.67 5.43
N THR A 76 14.68 -4.55 5.19
CA THR A 76 15.76 -4.04 6.02
C THR A 76 15.24 -3.65 7.40
N GLN A 77 14.05 -3.02 7.46
CA GLN A 77 13.46 -2.59 8.73
C GLN A 77 12.68 -3.68 9.47
N ALA A 78 12.35 -4.79 8.80
CA ALA A 78 11.61 -5.88 9.42
C ALA A 78 12.41 -6.49 10.59
N PRO A 79 11.84 -6.57 11.81
CA PRO A 79 12.57 -7.06 12.97
C PRO A 79 12.94 -8.54 12.82
N VAL A 80 14.12 -8.88 13.34
CA VAL A 80 14.66 -10.23 13.35
C VAL A 80 14.75 -10.72 14.79
N SER A 81 14.10 -11.84 15.08
CA SER A 81 14.20 -12.51 16.36
C SER A 81 15.42 -13.42 16.39
N GLU A 82 16.08 -13.53 17.56
CA GLU A 82 17.17 -14.48 17.81
C GLU A 82 16.66 -15.93 17.94
N ARG A 83 15.41 -16.09 18.40
CA ARG A 83 14.78 -17.40 18.64
C ARG A 83 13.75 -17.76 17.58
N VAL A 84 13.52 -19.07 17.45
CA VAL A 84 12.42 -19.65 16.68
C VAL A 84 11.07 -19.37 17.36
N HIS A 85 10.09 -18.94 16.58
CA HIS A 85 8.72 -18.71 17.05
C HIS A 85 7.77 -19.82 16.59
N TYR A 86 6.72 -20.09 17.35
CA TYR A 86 5.78 -21.16 17.04
C TYR A 86 4.35 -20.65 16.87
N ARG A 87 3.64 -21.23 15.89
CA ARG A 87 2.18 -21.13 15.81
C ARG A 87 1.56 -22.38 16.41
N TYR A 88 0.55 -22.18 17.25
CA TYR A 88 -0.20 -23.26 17.87
C TYR A 88 -1.61 -23.32 17.29
N SER A 89 -2.12 -24.53 17.08
CA SER A 89 -3.51 -24.79 16.72
C SER A 89 -3.95 -26.09 17.36
N THR A 90 -4.64 -25.99 18.49
CA THR A 90 -5.26 -27.15 19.15
C THR A 90 -6.57 -27.49 18.45
N PRO A 91 -6.82 -28.76 18.06
CA PRO A 91 -8.15 -29.21 17.67
C PRO A 91 -9.14 -28.94 18.79
N LYS A 92 -10.27 -28.30 18.49
CA LYS A 92 -11.28 -27.95 19.50
C LYS A 92 -12.60 -28.61 19.14
N LEU A 93 -13.26 -29.21 20.14
CA LEU A 93 -14.67 -29.63 20.05
C LEU A 93 -15.58 -28.43 19.77
N VAL A 94 -15.30 -27.27 20.38
CA VAL A 94 -16.02 -26.01 20.16
C VAL A 94 -15.01 -24.89 19.89
N LYS A 95 -15.20 -24.11 18.81
CA LYS A 95 -14.26 -23.07 18.35
C LYS A 95 -13.93 -22.01 19.43
N ASN A 96 -14.88 -21.76 20.34
CA ASN A 96 -14.81 -20.71 21.37
C ASN A 96 -13.98 -21.11 22.60
N ILE A 97 -13.68 -22.38 22.81
CA ILE A 97 -12.93 -22.83 24.00
C ILE A 97 -11.44 -22.62 23.79
N ARG A 98 -10.75 -21.92 24.70
CA ARG A 98 -9.29 -21.76 24.63
C ARG A 98 -8.62 -23.08 25.00
N ALA A 99 -7.54 -23.43 24.29
CA ALA A 99 -6.73 -24.57 24.69
C ALA A 99 -6.10 -24.32 26.07
N PRO A 100 -6.07 -25.32 26.97
CA PRO A 100 -5.38 -25.21 28.24
C PRO A 100 -3.90 -24.85 28.04
N LYS A 101 -3.30 -24.15 29.02
CA LYS A 101 -1.87 -23.80 28.99
C LYS A 101 -1.03 -25.06 28.78
N GLY A 102 -0.09 -25.02 27.84
CA GLY A 102 0.77 -26.17 27.51
C GLY A 102 0.14 -27.25 26.62
N LYS A 103 -1.17 -27.22 26.36
CA LYS A 103 -1.87 -28.19 25.48
C LYS A 103 -2.00 -27.72 24.02
N GLY A 104 -1.21 -26.70 23.64
CA GLY A 104 -1.14 -26.18 22.28
C GLY A 104 -0.41 -27.15 21.35
N VAL A 105 -1.06 -27.63 20.28
CA VAL A 105 -0.34 -28.38 19.25
C VAL A 105 0.42 -27.41 18.35
N ARG A 106 1.75 -27.58 18.26
CA ARG A 106 2.59 -26.77 17.35
C ARG A 106 2.27 -27.15 15.92
N VAL A 107 1.81 -26.18 15.13
CA VAL A 107 1.47 -26.40 13.71
C VAL A 107 2.41 -25.68 12.75
N ALA A 108 3.18 -24.70 13.23
CA ALA A 108 4.23 -24.09 12.44
C ALA A 108 5.36 -23.58 13.33
N SER A 109 6.57 -23.55 12.77
CA SER A 109 7.74 -22.88 13.34
C SER A 109 8.26 -21.83 12.36
N TYR A 110 8.74 -20.70 12.90
CA TYR A 110 9.22 -19.56 12.15
C TYR A 110 10.66 -19.27 12.56
N GLU A 111 11.59 -19.51 11.64
CA GLU A 111 13.01 -19.22 11.85
C GLU A 111 13.26 -17.70 11.87
N PRO A 112 14.36 -17.25 12.53
CA PRO A 112 14.88 -15.90 12.42
C PRO A 112 14.84 -15.35 10.98
N GLY A 113 14.36 -14.12 10.83
CA GLY A 113 14.23 -13.42 9.54
C GLY A 113 13.06 -13.87 8.65
N ASN A 114 12.19 -14.79 9.10
CA ASN A 114 11.04 -15.23 8.31
C ASN A 114 10.15 -14.06 7.86
N LEU A 115 9.91 -13.08 8.74
CA LEU A 115 9.09 -11.90 8.42
C LEU A 115 9.66 -11.14 7.24
N SER A 116 10.95 -10.77 7.28
CA SER A 116 11.64 -10.09 6.18
C SER A 116 11.55 -10.91 4.87
N ARG A 117 11.83 -12.22 4.92
CA ARG A 117 11.71 -13.09 3.74
C ARG A 117 10.29 -13.18 3.17
N SER A 118 9.27 -13.00 4.02
CA SER A 118 7.86 -13.01 3.62
C SER A 118 7.43 -11.75 2.86
N ILE A 119 8.17 -10.64 2.97
CA ILE A 119 7.86 -9.39 2.28
C ILE A 119 8.08 -9.56 0.77
N LYS A 120 7.02 -9.31 0.00
CA LYS A 120 7.01 -9.45 -1.47
C LYS A 120 6.25 -8.29 -2.11
N VAL A 121 6.50 -8.09 -3.41
CA VAL A 121 5.59 -7.37 -4.28
C VAL A 121 4.42 -8.31 -4.61
N LEU A 122 3.23 -7.93 -4.20
CA LEU A 122 1.98 -8.68 -4.35
C LEU A 122 1.23 -8.14 -5.58
N ASN A 123 1.05 -9.01 -6.57
CA ASN A 123 0.31 -8.71 -7.78
C ASN A 123 -1.07 -9.36 -7.71
N TYR A 124 -2.11 -8.56 -7.48
CA TYR A 124 -3.49 -9.02 -7.50
C TYR A 124 -4.09 -8.87 -8.91
N LYS A 125 -4.72 -9.94 -9.40
CA LYS A 125 -5.28 -10.00 -10.77
C LYS A 125 -6.31 -8.89 -11.05
N ARG A 126 -7.14 -8.56 -10.05
CA ARG A 126 -8.24 -7.58 -10.17
C ARG A 126 -7.83 -6.13 -9.89
N SER A 127 -6.60 -5.89 -9.44
CA SER A 127 -6.14 -4.53 -9.17
C SER A 127 -5.24 -4.04 -10.30
N LYS A 128 -5.31 -2.73 -10.57
CA LYS A 128 -4.37 -2.03 -11.47
C LYS A 128 -3.05 -1.67 -10.77
N ASP A 129 -3.00 -1.76 -9.44
CA ASP A 129 -1.87 -1.39 -8.60
C ASP A 129 -0.96 -2.58 -8.26
N LEU A 130 0.21 -2.26 -7.72
CA LEU A 130 1.08 -3.21 -7.03
C LEU A 130 1.05 -2.91 -5.54
N PHE A 131 1.02 -3.98 -4.74
CA PHE A 131 1.04 -3.88 -3.29
C PHE A 131 2.37 -4.43 -2.80
N VAL A 132 2.90 -3.88 -1.71
CA VAL A 132 4.12 -4.38 -1.08
C VAL A 132 3.79 -4.75 0.35
N GLY A 133 4.16 -5.96 0.74
CA GLY A 133 3.88 -6.40 2.10
C GLY A 133 4.11 -7.88 2.36
N PRO A 134 3.79 -8.32 3.59
CA PRO A 134 3.96 -9.70 4.02
C PRO A 134 3.04 -10.65 3.23
N LYS A 135 3.65 -11.62 2.55
CA LYS A 135 2.92 -12.67 1.83
C LYS A 135 2.64 -13.83 2.78
N LYS A 136 1.35 -14.09 3.02
CA LYS A 136 0.91 -15.31 3.72
C LYS A 136 1.09 -16.53 2.82
N ALA A 137 1.57 -17.63 3.37
CA ALA A 137 1.63 -18.88 2.64
C ALA A 137 0.21 -19.46 2.40
N LYS A 138 0.03 -20.16 1.27
CA LYS A 138 -1.30 -20.60 0.80
C LYS A 138 -1.81 -21.80 1.61
N ARG A 139 -3.14 -21.95 1.68
CA ARG A 139 -3.87 -23.16 2.12
C ARG A 139 -3.42 -23.70 3.50
N ASN A 140 -3.59 -22.91 4.57
CA ASN A 140 -3.28 -23.29 5.96
C ASN A 140 -1.87 -23.90 6.12
N PRO A 141 -0.82 -23.12 5.84
CA PRO A 141 0.52 -23.66 5.64
C PRO A 141 1.13 -24.09 6.98
N GLN A 142 1.51 -25.37 7.13
CA GLN A 142 2.05 -25.95 8.38
C GLN A 142 3.53 -26.34 8.28
N GLY A 143 4.18 -26.62 9.41
CA GLY A 143 5.57 -27.07 9.49
C GLY A 143 6.58 -25.93 9.57
N ASN A 144 7.83 -26.20 9.19
CA ASN A 144 8.91 -25.23 9.35
C ASN A 144 8.97 -24.19 8.23
N PHE A 145 9.06 -22.91 8.59
CA PHE A 145 9.29 -21.77 7.69
C PHE A 145 10.73 -21.28 7.81
N ALA A 146 11.60 -21.96 7.06
CA ALA A 146 13.04 -21.75 7.01
C ALA A 146 13.53 -21.52 5.57
N GLY A 147 14.71 -20.91 5.42
CA GLY A 147 15.35 -20.69 4.12
C GLY A 147 14.43 -19.98 3.12
N ARG A 148 14.16 -20.62 1.98
CA ARG A 148 13.30 -20.07 0.91
C ARG A 148 11.81 -20.06 1.27
N ARG A 149 11.39 -20.82 2.28
CA ARG A 149 9.99 -20.92 2.71
C ARG A 149 9.71 -19.86 3.77
N ALA A 150 8.78 -18.96 3.49
CA ALA A 150 8.42 -17.87 4.40
C ALA A 150 6.90 -17.68 4.47
N ASP A 151 6.43 -17.16 5.60
CA ASP A 151 5.01 -16.90 5.86
C ASP A 151 4.82 -15.65 6.71
N GLY A 152 4.09 -14.66 6.18
CA GLY A 152 3.81 -13.39 6.84
C GLY A 152 2.69 -13.42 7.87
N TYR A 153 2.38 -14.60 8.45
CA TYR A 153 1.22 -14.81 9.34
C TYR A 153 1.14 -13.83 10.52
N TYR A 154 2.28 -13.52 11.13
CA TYR A 154 2.35 -12.71 12.35
C TYR A 154 2.70 -11.23 12.10
N ALA A 155 2.82 -10.80 10.83
CA ALA A 155 3.26 -9.46 10.49
C ALA A 155 2.36 -8.36 11.07
N HIS A 156 1.04 -8.58 11.11
CA HIS A 156 0.09 -7.62 11.66
C HIS A 156 0.32 -7.38 13.17
N TRP A 157 0.61 -8.43 13.95
CA TRP A 157 0.88 -8.28 15.37
C TRP A 157 2.24 -7.64 15.65
N VAL A 158 3.20 -7.83 14.76
CA VAL A 158 4.48 -7.12 14.87
C VAL A 158 4.28 -5.64 14.58
N GLU A 159 3.60 -5.27 13.50
CA GLU A 159 3.42 -3.86 13.12
C GLU A 159 2.59 -3.08 14.16
N TYR A 160 1.51 -3.67 14.67
CA TYR A 160 0.52 -2.96 15.50
C TYR A 160 0.50 -3.38 16.97
N GLY A 161 1.24 -4.43 17.34
CA GLY A 161 1.18 -5.00 18.68
C GLY A 161 -0.13 -5.76 18.95
N VAL A 162 -0.26 -6.22 20.20
CA VAL A 162 -1.50 -6.77 20.74
C VAL A 162 -1.71 -6.18 22.14
N PRO A 163 -2.25 -4.95 22.25
CA PRO A 163 -2.39 -4.26 23.54
C PRO A 163 -3.20 -5.05 24.56
N SER A 164 -4.26 -5.74 24.13
CA SER A 164 -5.07 -6.62 24.99
C SER A 164 -4.30 -7.80 25.59
N ARG A 165 -3.06 -8.04 25.14
CA ARG A 165 -2.16 -9.08 25.64
C ARG A 165 -0.82 -8.52 26.12
N GLY A 166 -0.70 -7.20 26.26
CA GLY A 166 0.54 -6.53 26.67
C GLY A 166 1.71 -6.70 25.69
N ILE A 167 1.44 -7.02 24.42
CA ILE A 167 2.50 -7.15 23.40
C ILE A 167 2.66 -5.78 22.73
N PRO A 168 3.82 -5.11 22.84
CA PRO A 168 4.06 -3.82 22.22
C PRO A 168 4.15 -3.93 20.70
N ALA A 169 3.86 -2.82 20.01
CA ALA A 169 4.07 -2.70 18.57
C ALA A 169 5.56 -2.52 18.24
N THR A 170 5.99 -3.09 17.12
CA THR A 170 7.32 -2.89 16.53
C THR A 170 7.10 -2.52 15.06
N PRO A 171 6.68 -1.26 14.79
CA PRO A 171 6.35 -0.83 13.44
C PRO A 171 7.59 -0.85 12.55
N PHE A 172 7.46 -1.44 11.37
CA PHE A 172 8.54 -1.55 10.38
C PHE A 172 8.08 -1.14 8.98
N VAL A 173 6.78 -1.20 8.69
CA VAL A 173 6.25 -0.79 7.38
C VAL A 173 6.17 0.73 7.28
N ARG A 174 5.57 1.40 8.28
CA ARG A 174 5.44 2.86 8.28
C ARG A 174 6.80 3.58 8.20
N PRO A 175 7.82 3.25 9.02
CA PRO A 175 9.12 3.90 8.90
C PRO A 175 9.83 3.58 7.57
N ALA A 176 9.66 2.37 7.02
CA ALA A 176 10.17 2.03 5.69
C ALA A 176 9.52 2.86 4.58
N VAL A 177 8.21 3.10 4.63
CA VAL A 177 7.53 3.99 3.68
C VAL A 177 8.07 5.42 3.80
N ALA A 178 8.26 5.92 5.02
CA ALA A 178 8.78 7.27 5.25
C ALA A 178 10.21 7.44 4.69
N ALA A 179 11.06 6.42 4.84
CA ALA A 179 12.42 6.39 4.30
C ALA A 179 12.44 6.28 2.77
N ALA A 180 11.65 5.37 2.18
CA ALA A 180 11.70 5.07 0.76
C ALA A 180 10.89 6.03 -0.13
N LYS A 181 10.01 6.88 0.43
CA LYS A 181 9.02 7.67 -0.35
C LYS A 181 9.62 8.47 -1.52
N GLY A 182 10.79 9.09 -1.32
CA GLY A 182 11.47 9.88 -2.35
C GLY A 182 11.95 8.99 -3.51
N ALA A 183 12.78 8.00 -3.19
CA ALA A 183 13.31 7.05 -4.16
C ALA A 183 12.20 6.30 -4.93
N VAL A 184 11.12 5.91 -4.25
CA VAL A 184 9.95 5.28 -4.89
C VAL A 184 9.29 6.21 -5.88
N LYS A 185 9.04 7.48 -5.48
CA LYS A 185 8.44 8.49 -6.36
C LYS A 185 9.30 8.72 -7.60
N ASP A 186 10.60 8.91 -7.41
CA ASP A 186 11.53 9.20 -8.51
C ASP A 186 11.61 8.03 -9.49
N ALA A 187 11.71 6.80 -8.98
CA ALA A 187 11.72 5.61 -9.82
C ALA A 187 10.42 5.45 -10.63
N VAL A 188 9.26 5.70 -10.01
CA VAL A 188 7.97 5.63 -10.71
C VAL A 188 7.85 6.73 -11.77
N VAL A 189 8.29 7.96 -11.48
CA VAL A 189 8.28 9.08 -12.44
C VAL A 189 9.19 8.77 -13.63
N GLN A 190 10.39 8.25 -13.38
CA GLN A 190 11.32 7.87 -14.45
C GLN A 190 10.75 6.79 -15.36
N GLU A 191 10.17 5.73 -14.78
CA GLU A 191 9.55 4.66 -15.57
C GLU A 191 8.28 5.13 -16.31
N ALA A 192 7.51 6.06 -15.72
CA ALA A 192 6.36 6.67 -16.39
C ALA A 192 6.78 7.50 -17.60
N ARG A 193 7.83 8.33 -17.47
CA ARG A 193 8.39 9.12 -18.59
C ARG A 193 8.79 8.22 -19.76
N LYS A 194 9.57 7.17 -19.49
CA LYS A 194 9.96 6.19 -20.52
C LYS A 194 8.75 5.58 -21.22
N ALA A 195 7.69 5.28 -20.47
CA ALA A 195 6.48 4.68 -21.03
C ALA A 195 5.69 5.67 -21.89
N VAL A 196 5.60 6.93 -21.49
CA VAL A 196 5.02 8.01 -22.30
C VAL A 196 5.84 8.24 -23.57
N ASP A 197 7.16 8.33 -23.47
CA ASP A 197 8.04 8.51 -24.64
C ASP A 197 7.86 7.37 -25.67
N GLN A 198 7.68 6.14 -25.20
CA GLN A 198 7.39 4.99 -26.05
C GLN A 198 6.04 5.12 -26.77
N LEU A 199 5.01 5.63 -26.08
CA LEU A 199 3.69 5.86 -26.69
C LEU A 199 3.73 7.00 -27.72
N LEU A 200 4.40 8.11 -27.41
CA LEU A 200 4.56 9.24 -28.33
C LEU A 200 5.26 8.81 -29.61
N LYS A 201 6.37 8.06 -29.49
CA LYS A 201 7.07 7.48 -30.64
C LYS A 201 6.17 6.56 -31.46
N LYS A 202 5.34 5.73 -30.82
CA LYS A 202 4.38 4.84 -31.50
C LYS A 202 3.31 5.63 -32.26
N ARG A 203 2.89 6.79 -31.75
CA ARG A 203 1.94 7.70 -32.41
C ARG A 203 2.59 8.61 -33.46
N GLY A 204 3.92 8.59 -33.61
CA GLY A 204 4.63 9.50 -34.52
C GLY A 204 4.61 10.97 -34.08
N ILE A 205 4.29 11.22 -32.80
CA ILE A 205 4.28 12.55 -32.21
C ILE A 205 5.70 12.83 -31.72
N LYS A 206 6.32 13.91 -32.23
CA LYS A 206 7.66 14.36 -31.84
C LYS A 206 7.60 15.27 -30.63
#